data_AF-A0A5C5YCY9-F1
#
_entry.id   AF-A0A5C5YCY9-F1
#
_cell.length_a   1.000
_cell.length_b   1.000
_cell.length_c   1.000
_cell.angle_alpha   90.00
_cell.angle_beta   90.00
_cell.angle_gamma   90.00
#
_symmetry.space_group_name_H-M   'P 1'
#
loop_
_entity.id
_entity.type
_entity.pdbx_description
1 polymer ?
#
loop_
_entity_poly.entity_id
_entity_poly.type
_entity_poly.pdbx_seq_one_letter_code
_entity_poly.pdbx_strand_id
1 'polypeptide(L)'
;MTPVCQNCSARYGELLRSERWRAYRCQTCDTESCELCVASEDQGNHIAFLRCPNCGGDSLDALDLRDRHSIFTSIEHLDSFDVGIALPWVTWSVYPRRTETLIHKALPKLSDYGPRFGLLNEDDAKVRSYLAKAFPDHFNCDVPQGSGVLIWIADGTPLQCAGGPNVTEYEILKTSRSLWSAAAN
;
A
#
# COMPACT_ATOMS: atom_id res chain seq x y z
N MET A 1 -28.63 22.67 21.86
CA MET A 1 -27.71 22.62 20.71
C MET A 1 -26.57 21.70 21.08
N THR A 2 -26.41 20.60 20.36
CA THR A 2 -25.25 19.71 20.49
C THR A 2 -24.04 20.46 19.94
N PRO A 3 -22.92 20.57 20.66
CA PRO A 3 -21.74 21.29 20.16
C PRO A 3 -21.20 20.60 18.90
N VAL A 4 -21.00 21.39 17.84
CA VAL A 4 -20.48 20.95 16.54
C VAL A 4 -18.96 21.03 16.58
N CYS A 5 -18.26 19.92 16.33
CA CYS A 5 -16.79 19.87 16.31
C CYS A 5 -16.28 20.32 14.93
N GLN A 6 -15.32 21.25 14.91
CA GLN A 6 -14.60 21.60 13.69
C GLN A 6 -13.19 20.96 13.67
N ASN A 7 -12.96 20.15 12.63
CA ASN A 7 -11.74 19.72 11.95
C ASN A 7 -10.42 19.56 12.74
N CYS A 8 -10.01 18.29 12.94
CA CYS A 8 -8.60 17.90 12.97
C CYS A 8 -8.12 17.75 11.51
N SER A 9 -7.68 18.84 10.88
CA SER A 9 -7.39 18.91 9.44
C SER A 9 -6.07 18.24 9.05
N ALA A 10 -6.01 16.91 9.01
CA ALA A 10 -4.86 16.17 8.51
C ALA A 10 -5.26 14.99 7.60
N ARG A 11 -4.54 14.81 6.49
CA ARG A 11 -4.80 13.75 5.50
C ARG A 11 -4.45 12.38 6.09
N TYR A 12 -5.39 11.44 5.99
CA TYR A 12 -5.34 10.10 6.61
C TYR A 12 -4.06 9.29 6.30
N GLY A 13 -3.51 9.41 5.09
CA GLY A 13 -2.28 8.73 4.69
C GLY A 13 -1.03 9.14 5.47
N GLU A 14 -0.99 10.36 6.02
CA GLU A 14 0.12 10.86 6.84
C GLU A 14 -0.02 10.46 8.32
N LEU A 15 -1.25 10.20 8.78
CA LEU A 15 -1.57 9.88 10.17
C LEU A 15 -1.14 8.45 10.56
N LEU A 16 -1.35 7.46 9.68
CA LEU A 16 -0.94 6.07 9.93
C LEU A 16 0.58 5.86 9.89
N ARG A 17 1.29 6.61 9.03
CA ARG A 17 2.74 6.44 8.83
C ARG A 17 3.59 7.04 9.94
N SER A 18 3.01 7.87 10.81
CA SER A 18 3.80 8.72 11.70
C SER A 18 3.55 8.51 13.20
N GLU A 19 2.57 7.67 13.60
CA GLU A 19 2.01 7.64 14.97
C GLU A 19 1.57 9.03 15.51
N ARG A 20 1.65 10.09 14.69
CA ARG A 20 1.39 11.49 15.09
C ARG A 20 -0.07 11.77 15.34
N TRP A 21 -0.98 10.84 15.01
CA TRP A 21 -2.40 10.94 15.39
C TRP A 21 -2.57 11.12 16.90
N ARG A 22 -1.64 10.60 17.73
CA ARG A 22 -1.59 10.80 19.19
C ARG A 22 -1.30 12.25 19.62
N ALA A 23 -0.82 13.10 18.71
CA ALA A 23 -0.51 14.51 18.99
C ALA A 23 -1.64 15.46 18.53
N TYR A 24 -2.72 14.93 17.94
CA TYR A 24 -3.85 15.76 17.50
C TYR A 24 -4.80 16.06 18.66
N ARG A 25 -4.92 17.35 18.96
CA ARG A 25 -5.82 17.90 19.98
C ARG A 25 -7.18 18.19 19.37
N CYS A 26 -8.24 17.80 20.07
CA CYS A 26 -9.58 18.26 19.73
C CYS A 26 -9.71 19.75 20.10
N GLN A 27 -10.04 20.62 19.14
CA GLN A 27 -10.14 22.07 19.39
C GLN A 27 -11.27 22.45 20.36
N THR A 28 -12.28 21.59 20.54
CA THR A 28 -13.44 21.87 21.40
C THR A 28 -13.19 21.54 22.87
N CYS A 29 -12.47 20.46 23.17
CA CYS A 29 -12.16 20.07 24.55
C CYS A 29 -10.68 20.19 24.93
N ASP A 30 -9.83 20.66 24.00
CA ASP A 30 -8.37 20.82 24.13
C ASP A 30 -7.64 19.57 24.67
N THR A 31 -8.24 18.39 24.49
CA THR A 31 -7.67 17.12 24.93
C THR A 31 -6.87 16.47 23.79
N GLU A 32 -5.67 15.97 24.11
CA GLU A 32 -4.71 15.30 23.20
C GLU A 32 -5.12 13.89 22.75
N SER A 33 -6.33 13.42 23.09
CA SER A 33 -6.70 12.02 22.98
C SER A 33 -7.72 11.75 21.88
N CYS A 34 -7.41 12.06 20.61
CA CYS A 34 -8.24 11.56 19.51
C CYS A 34 -7.99 10.06 19.29
N GLU A 35 -9.05 9.24 19.32
CA GLU A 35 -9.00 7.81 19.09
C GLU A 35 -9.15 7.49 17.59
N LEU A 36 -8.36 6.54 17.10
CA LEU A 36 -8.52 6.01 15.76
C LEU A 36 -9.72 5.05 15.71
N CYS A 37 -10.77 5.43 14.99
CA CYS A 37 -11.94 4.62 14.74
C CYS A 37 -11.89 4.06 13.32
N VAL A 38 -12.23 2.78 13.15
CA VAL A 38 -12.36 2.13 11.84
C VAL A 38 -13.79 1.64 11.70
N ALA A 39 -14.55 2.22 10.78
CA ALA A 39 -15.84 1.69 10.37
C ALA A 39 -15.63 0.78 9.15
N SER A 40 -16.09 -0.46 9.26
CA SER A 40 -16.18 -1.36 8.11
C SER A 40 -17.51 -1.12 7.41
N GLU A 41 -17.49 -0.83 6.10
CA GLU A 41 -18.70 -0.92 5.28
C GLU A 41 -18.93 -2.36 4.81
N ASP A 42 -20.19 -2.70 4.53
CA ASP A 42 -20.68 -4.03 4.08
C ASP A 42 -20.06 -4.52 2.76
N GLN A 43 -19.25 -3.69 2.08
CA GLN A 43 -18.57 -4.03 0.82
C GLN A 43 -17.04 -4.10 0.93
N GLY A 44 -16.49 -4.22 2.14
CA GLY A 44 -15.06 -4.49 2.36
C GLY A 44 -14.14 -3.27 2.26
N ASN A 45 -14.70 -2.06 2.16
CA ASN A 45 -13.94 -0.83 2.36
C ASN A 45 -13.93 -0.47 3.85
N HIS A 46 -12.73 -0.29 4.40
CA HIS A 46 -12.55 0.20 5.77
C HIS A 46 -12.34 1.71 5.73
N ILE A 47 -13.34 2.45 6.18
CA ILE A 47 -13.22 3.90 6.40
C ILE A 47 -12.63 4.08 7.79
N ALA A 48 -11.62 4.91 7.91
CA ALA A 48 -11.00 5.20 9.18
C ALA A 48 -10.93 6.70 9.41
N PHE A 49 -11.29 7.08 10.62
CA PHE A 49 -11.45 8.46 11.04
C PHE A 49 -10.95 8.62 12.48
N LEU A 50 -10.59 9.85 12.84
CA LEU A 50 -10.29 10.19 14.22
C LEU A 50 -11.58 10.63 14.91
N ARG A 51 -11.81 10.10 16.11
CA ARG A 51 -12.95 10.46 16.96
C ARG A 51 -12.44 10.96 18.31
N CYS A 52 -13.00 12.05 18.81
CA CYS A 52 -12.73 12.43 20.19
C CYS A 52 -13.62 11.61 21.14
N PRO A 53 -13.06 10.90 22.12
CA PRO A 53 -13.81 10.08 23.07
C PRO A 53 -14.68 10.92 24.02
N ASN A 54 -14.35 12.20 24.22
CA ASN A 54 -15.02 13.06 25.18
C ASN A 54 -16.26 13.78 24.59
N CYS A 55 -16.14 14.35 23.39
CA CYS A 55 -17.24 15.09 22.75
C CYS A 55 -17.94 14.30 21.63
N GLY A 56 -17.50 13.08 21.34
CA GLY A 56 -18.12 12.20 20.35
C GLY A 56 -17.76 12.52 18.90
N GLY A 57 -17.45 13.78 18.55
CA GLY A 57 -16.94 14.28 17.27
C GLY A 57 -17.81 13.96 16.03
N ASP A 58 -17.96 14.91 15.10
CA ASP A 58 -18.49 14.55 13.77
C ASP A 58 -17.41 13.79 12.98
N SER A 59 -17.84 12.74 12.29
CA SER A 59 -17.00 11.95 11.38
C SER A 59 -16.29 12.87 10.39
N LEU A 60 -15.01 12.58 10.10
CA LEU A 60 -14.34 13.14 8.92
C LEU A 60 -15.25 12.96 7.70
N ASP A 61 -15.25 13.96 6.82
CA ASP A 61 -15.72 13.81 5.45
C ASP A 61 -15.20 12.48 4.91
N ALA A 62 -16.10 11.70 4.32
CA ALA A 62 -15.81 10.39 3.75
C ALA A 62 -14.59 10.51 2.82
N LEU A 63 -13.42 10.18 3.35
CA LEU A 63 -12.21 10.06 2.55
C LEU A 63 -12.41 8.81 1.74
N ASP A 64 -12.80 9.03 0.48
CA ASP A 64 -12.81 8.00 -0.51
C ASP A 64 -11.42 7.34 -0.49
N LEU A 65 -11.36 6.04 -0.20
CA LEU A 65 -10.10 5.31 -0.19
C LEU A 65 -9.40 5.33 -1.56
N ARG A 66 -10.05 5.87 -2.60
CA ARG A 66 -9.45 6.29 -3.86
C ARG A 66 -8.37 7.38 -3.71
N ASP A 67 -8.41 8.22 -2.68
CA ASP A 67 -7.38 9.24 -2.36
C ASP A 67 -6.12 8.66 -1.68
N ARG A 68 -6.02 7.33 -1.59
CA ARG A 68 -4.79 6.59 -1.24
C ARG A 68 -3.82 6.68 -2.42
N HIS A 69 -3.42 7.89 -2.80
CA HIS A 69 -2.30 8.16 -3.70
C HIS A 69 -0.99 7.79 -3.00
N SER A 70 -0.79 6.48 -2.79
CA SER A 70 0.56 5.93 -2.74
C SER A 70 1.29 6.46 -3.96
N ILE A 71 2.46 7.07 -3.76
CA ILE A 71 3.30 7.57 -4.84
C ILE A 71 3.60 6.36 -5.73
N PHE A 72 2.86 6.22 -6.83
CA PHE A 72 3.07 5.12 -7.76
C PHE A 72 4.45 5.29 -8.37
N THR A 73 5.19 4.20 -8.36
CA THR A 73 6.48 4.12 -9.02
C THR A 73 6.24 4.05 -10.51
N SER A 74 6.85 4.97 -11.27
CA SER A 74 6.79 4.86 -12.73
C SER A 74 7.61 3.66 -13.19
N ILE A 75 7.26 3.11 -14.35
CA ILE A 75 7.98 1.95 -14.91
C ILE A 75 9.46 2.28 -15.16
N GLU A 76 9.77 3.52 -15.53
CA GLU A 76 11.15 4.01 -15.76
C GLU A 76 11.95 4.08 -14.45
N HIS A 77 11.28 4.24 -13.31
CA HIS A 77 11.96 4.27 -12.02
C HIS A 77 12.33 2.86 -11.53
N LEU A 78 11.72 1.81 -12.08
CA LEU A 78 12.10 0.42 -11.78
C LEU A 78 13.54 0.14 -12.21
N ASP A 79 14.01 0.77 -13.28
CA ASP A 79 15.39 0.63 -13.78
C ASP A 79 16.45 1.07 -12.75
N SER A 80 16.05 1.87 -11.75
CA SER A 80 16.93 2.32 -10.66
C SER A 80 16.98 1.36 -9.47
N PHE A 81 16.27 0.24 -9.52
CA PHE A 81 16.24 -0.75 -8.45
C PHE A 81 17.37 -1.75 -8.65
N ASP A 82 18.42 -1.66 -7.82
CA ASP A 82 19.46 -2.70 -7.76
C ASP A 82 18.82 -4.04 -7.36
N VAL A 83 17.95 -4.02 -6.35
CA VAL A 83 17.01 -5.09 -6.02
C VAL A 83 15.72 -4.52 -5.46
N GLY A 84 14.60 -5.19 -5.71
CA GLY A 84 13.34 -4.74 -5.13
C GLY A 84 12.15 -5.62 -5.45
N ILE A 85 11.01 -5.21 -4.91
CA ILE A 85 9.71 -5.82 -5.17
C ILE A 85 8.79 -4.74 -5.72
N ALA A 86 8.13 -5.01 -6.83
CA ALA A 86 7.03 -4.22 -7.33
C ALA A 86 5.70 -4.95 -7.12
N LEU A 87 4.65 -4.19 -6.81
CA LEU A 87 3.29 -4.67 -6.62
C LEU A 87 2.33 -3.91 -7.53
N PRO A 88 1.71 -4.57 -8.52
CA PRO A 88 0.60 -4.01 -9.27
C PRO A 88 -0.60 -3.76 -8.37
N TRP A 89 -1.19 -2.58 -8.53
CA TRP A 89 -2.22 -2.06 -7.66
C TRP A 89 -3.43 -1.61 -8.47
N VAL A 90 -4.61 -2.02 -8.00
CA VAL A 90 -5.90 -1.43 -8.35
C VAL A 90 -6.72 -1.22 -7.10
N THR A 91 -7.52 -0.16 -7.11
CA THR A 91 -8.27 0.27 -5.92
C THR A 91 -9.39 -0.69 -5.54
N TRP A 92 -10.02 -1.36 -6.50
CA TRP A 92 -11.15 -2.26 -6.26
C TRP A 92 -10.76 -3.63 -5.72
N SER A 93 -9.48 -4.03 -5.80
CA SER A 93 -9.03 -5.34 -5.35
C SER A 93 -8.49 -5.30 -3.92
N VAL A 94 -8.90 -6.29 -3.12
CA VAL A 94 -8.40 -6.51 -1.76
C VAL A 94 -7.05 -7.22 -1.73
N TYR A 95 -6.67 -7.94 -2.78
CA TYR A 95 -5.45 -8.76 -2.79
C TYR A 95 -4.17 -7.92 -2.77
N PRO A 96 -3.99 -6.88 -3.61
CA PRO A 96 -2.84 -5.98 -3.50
C PRO A 96 -2.75 -5.31 -2.13
N ARG A 97 -3.87 -4.93 -1.51
CA ARG A 97 -3.89 -4.32 -0.16
C ARG A 97 -3.29 -5.25 0.91
N ARG A 98 -3.70 -6.52 0.87
CA ARG A 98 -3.17 -7.55 1.77
C ARG A 98 -1.68 -7.79 1.50
N THR A 99 -1.30 -7.92 0.23
CA THR A 99 0.08 -8.17 -0.19
C THR A 99 1.02 -7.02 0.20
N GLU A 100 0.62 -5.76 -0.01
CA GLU A 100 1.37 -4.56 0.40
C GLU A 100 1.74 -4.61 1.90
N THR A 101 0.78 -4.99 2.75
CA THR A 101 1.00 -5.11 4.20
C THR A 101 2.04 -6.19 4.53
N LEU A 102 2.05 -7.30 3.79
CA LEU A 102 3.02 -8.37 3.97
C LEU A 102 4.42 -7.96 3.50
N ILE A 103 4.51 -7.23 2.38
CA ILE A 103 5.79 -6.69 1.89
C ILE A 103 6.41 -5.77 2.93
N HIS A 104 5.65 -4.84 3.50
CA HIS A 104 6.17 -3.93 4.53
C HIS A 104 6.66 -4.66 5.79
N LYS A 105 6.10 -5.82 6.12
CA LYS A 105 6.61 -6.68 7.20
C LYS A 105 7.89 -7.45 6.81
N ALA A 106 8.01 -7.82 5.54
CA ALA A 106 9.11 -8.62 5.03
C ALA A 106 10.39 -7.78 4.75
N LEU A 107 10.26 -6.59 4.18
CA LEU A 107 11.41 -5.76 3.75
C LEU A 107 12.44 -5.50 4.86
N PRO A 108 12.06 -5.17 6.12
CA PRO A 108 13.04 -4.99 7.18
C PRO A 108 13.89 -6.23 7.48
N LYS A 109 13.35 -7.44 7.21
CA LYS A 109 14.05 -8.73 7.39
C LYS A 109 14.94 -9.11 6.20
N LEU A 110 14.97 -8.26 5.18
CA LEU A 110 15.77 -8.36 3.97
C LEU A 110 16.73 -7.17 3.84
N SER A 111 16.97 -6.43 4.93
CA SER A 111 17.79 -5.20 4.95
C SER A 111 19.19 -5.39 4.37
N ASP A 112 19.77 -6.58 4.49
CA ASP A 112 21.11 -6.90 3.99
C ASP A 112 21.22 -6.75 2.46
N TYR A 113 20.09 -6.82 1.75
CA TYR A 113 20.03 -6.60 0.30
C TYR A 113 19.68 -5.15 -0.08
N GLY A 114 19.27 -4.31 0.89
CA GLY A 114 18.78 -2.95 0.62
C GLY A 114 17.58 -2.84 -0.35
N PRO A 115 16.54 -3.70 -0.26
CA PRO A 115 15.50 -3.77 -1.28
C PRO A 115 14.59 -2.56 -1.32
N ARG A 116 14.27 -2.11 -2.54
CA ARG A 116 13.27 -1.08 -2.79
C ARG A 116 11.88 -1.69 -2.98
N PHE A 117 10.87 -0.88 -2.72
CA PHE A 117 9.47 -1.23 -2.96
C PHE A 117 8.84 -0.28 -3.96
N GLY A 118 8.21 -0.83 -4.98
CA GLY A 118 7.46 -0.08 -5.98
C GLY A 118 5.98 -0.46 -5.98
N LEU A 119 5.12 0.54 -6.06
CA LEU A 119 3.69 0.33 -6.32
C LEU A 119 3.40 0.74 -7.76
N LEU A 120 2.84 -0.16 -8.55
CA LEU A 120 2.55 0.09 -9.97
C LEU A 120 1.05 0.27 -10.15
N ASN A 121 0.62 1.39 -10.74
CA ASN A 121 -0.78 1.64 -11.01
C ASN A 121 -1.26 0.79 -12.19
N GLU A 122 -1.97 -0.31 -11.94
CA GLU A 122 -2.45 -1.20 -12.99
C GLU A 122 -3.64 -0.58 -13.77
N ASP A 123 -4.25 0.50 -13.26
CA ASP A 123 -5.21 1.29 -14.03
C ASP A 123 -4.52 2.08 -15.18
N ASP A 124 -3.20 2.28 -15.13
CA ASP A 124 -2.41 2.87 -16.22
C ASP A 124 -2.12 1.85 -17.34
N ALA A 125 -2.54 2.17 -18.57
CA ALA A 125 -2.32 1.32 -19.73
C ALA A 125 -0.83 1.07 -20.05
N LYS A 126 0.07 2.01 -19.72
CA LYS A 126 1.52 1.82 -19.90
C LYS A 126 2.05 0.76 -18.94
N VAL A 127 1.60 0.80 -17.68
CA VAL A 127 1.93 -0.21 -16.68
C VAL A 127 1.42 -1.58 -17.14
N ARG A 128 0.15 -1.69 -17.57
CA ARG A 128 -0.39 -2.97 -18.06
C ARG A 128 0.36 -3.50 -19.28
N SER A 129 0.72 -2.64 -20.22
CA SER A 129 1.49 -3.02 -21.40
C SER A 129 2.89 -3.52 -21.03
N TYR A 130 3.56 -2.84 -20.08
CA TYR A 130 4.85 -3.27 -19.55
C TYR A 130 4.75 -4.64 -18.86
N LEU A 131 3.74 -4.82 -18.00
CA LEU A 131 3.52 -6.06 -17.25
C LEU A 131 3.14 -7.23 -18.15
N ALA A 132 2.24 -7.02 -19.12
CA ALA A 132 1.86 -8.04 -20.10
C ALA A 132 3.03 -8.43 -21.01
N LYS A 133 3.94 -7.51 -21.31
CA LYS A 133 5.17 -7.83 -22.04
C LYS A 133 6.15 -8.66 -21.19
N ALA A 134 6.32 -8.31 -19.91
CA ALA A 134 7.25 -9.00 -19.01
C ALA A 134 6.72 -10.38 -18.56
N PHE A 135 5.42 -10.49 -18.31
CA PHE A 135 4.76 -11.68 -17.76
C PHE A 135 3.40 -11.92 -18.44
N PRO A 136 3.38 -12.35 -19.71
CA PRO A 136 2.16 -12.51 -20.50
C PRO A 136 1.18 -13.55 -19.92
N ASP A 137 1.68 -14.52 -19.14
CA ASP A 137 0.84 -15.53 -18.49
C ASP A 137 0.09 -14.99 -17.25
N HIS A 138 0.46 -13.80 -16.75
CA HIS A 138 -0.10 -13.22 -15.52
C HIS A 138 -0.88 -11.93 -15.75
N PHE A 139 -0.62 -11.22 -16.85
CA PHE A 139 -1.23 -9.90 -17.12
C PHE A 139 -1.77 -9.79 -18.53
N ASN A 140 -2.80 -8.97 -18.66
CA ASN A 140 -3.40 -8.55 -19.92
C ASN A 140 -3.24 -7.03 -20.07
N CYS A 141 -2.91 -6.54 -21.27
CA CYS A 141 -2.78 -5.11 -21.54
C CYS A 141 -4.12 -4.35 -21.48
N ASP A 142 -5.24 -5.03 -21.71
CA ASP A 142 -6.55 -4.42 -21.89
C ASP A 142 -7.25 -4.15 -20.56
N VAL A 143 -7.11 -5.06 -19.59
CA VAL A 143 -7.88 -5.05 -18.34
C VAL A 143 -6.97 -5.27 -17.13
N PRO A 144 -7.09 -4.44 -16.07
CA PRO A 144 -6.39 -4.68 -14.83
C PRO A 144 -6.87 -5.97 -14.14
N GLN A 145 -5.95 -6.73 -13.57
CA GLN A 145 -6.21 -8.02 -12.95
C GLN A 145 -6.42 -7.91 -11.44
N GLY A 146 -5.71 -7.00 -10.77
CA GLY A 146 -5.81 -6.85 -9.31
C GLY A 146 -5.50 -8.14 -8.53
N SER A 147 -4.64 -9.00 -9.07
CA SER A 147 -4.37 -10.32 -8.51
C SER A 147 -3.55 -10.29 -7.22
N GLY A 148 -2.88 -9.17 -6.92
CA GLY A 148 -2.00 -9.03 -5.75
C GLY A 148 -0.70 -9.83 -5.88
N VAL A 149 -0.30 -10.18 -7.11
CA VAL A 149 0.98 -10.81 -7.41
C VAL A 149 2.14 -9.86 -7.14
N LEU A 150 3.31 -10.44 -6.91
CA LEU A 150 4.55 -9.72 -6.64
C LEU A 150 5.49 -9.89 -7.81
N ILE A 151 6.23 -8.82 -8.11
CA ILE A 151 7.26 -8.81 -9.14
C ILE A 151 8.59 -8.57 -8.46
N TRP A 152 9.48 -9.56 -8.49
CA TRP A 152 10.84 -9.39 -7.99
C TRP A 152 11.71 -8.79 -9.08
N ILE A 153 12.52 -7.80 -8.69
CA ILE A 153 13.39 -7.02 -9.57
C ILE A 153 14.83 -7.18 -9.08
N ALA A 154 15.76 -7.29 -10.03
CA ALA A 154 17.19 -7.11 -9.82
C ALA A 154 17.79 -6.37 -11.02
N ASP A 155 18.71 -5.44 -10.77
CA ASP A 155 19.38 -4.60 -11.77
C ASP A 155 18.39 -3.99 -12.78
N GLY A 156 17.31 -3.41 -12.25
CA GLY A 156 16.22 -2.83 -13.05
C GLY A 156 15.32 -3.82 -13.79
N THR A 157 15.65 -5.11 -13.78
CA THR A 157 14.98 -6.13 -14.59
C THR A 157 14.00 -6.96 -13.76
N PRO A 158 12.75 -7.13 -14.21
CA PRO A 158 11.81 -8.08 -13.60
C PRO A 158 12.31 -9.52 -13.77
N LEU A 159 12.59 -10.21 -12.66
CA LEU A 159 13.07 -11.59 -12.67
C LEU A 159 11.94 -12.61 -12.59
N GLN A 160 10.95 -12.35 -11.75
CA GLN A 160 9.89 -13.30 -11.46
C GLN A 160 8.60 -12.57 -11.09
N CYS A 161 7.48 -13.10 -11.60
CA CYS A 161 6.14 -12.75 -11.15
C CYS A 161 5.53 -13.99 -10.47
N ALA A 162 5.19 -13.87 -9.19
CA ALA A 162 4.61 -14.97 -8.42
C ALA A 162 3.81 -14.44 -7.21
N GLY A 163 3.16 -15.35 -6.50
CA GLY A 163 2.31 -15.02 -5.35
C GLY A 163 0.86 -14.80 -5.76
N GLY A 164 0.24 -13.72 -5.27
CA GLY A 164 -1.17 -13.43 -5.50
C GLY A 164 -2.00 -13.48 -4.21
N PRO A 165 -3.28 -13.88 -4.28
CA PRO A 165 -4.23 -13.80 -3.16
C PRO A 165 -3.79 -14.44 -1.84
N ASN A 166 -2.94 -15.47 -1.94
CA ASN A 166 -2.55 -16.35 -0.84
C ASN A 166 -1.08 -16.23 -0.47
N VAL A 167 -0.37 -15.24 -1.00
CA VAL A 167 1.05 -15.08 -0.68
C VAL A 167 1.26 -14.86 0.82
N THR A 168 2.29 -15.51 1.34
CA THR A 168 2.71 -15.42 2.74
C THR A 168 3.99 -14.61 2.89
N GLU A 169 4.21 -14.07 4.09
CA GLU A 169 5.48 -13.40 4.41
C GLU A 169 6.67 -14.36 4.20
N TYR A 170 6.52 -15.64 4.54
CA TYR A 170 7.56 -16.65 4.34
C TYR A 170 7.96 -16.80 2.87
N GLU A 171 6.97 -16.84 1.97
CA GLU A 171 7.24 -16.91 0.52
C GLU A 171 7.96 -15.66 0.02
N ILE A 172 7.57 -14.47 0.50
CA ILE A 172 8.27 -13.22 0.15
C ILE A 172 9.75 -13.32 0.55
N LEU A 173 10.03 -13.69 1.80
CA LEU A 173 11.40 -13.81 2.30
C LEU A 173 12.21 -14.88 1.57
N LYS A 174 11.61 -16.05 1.33
CA LYS A 174 12.27 -17.19 0.67
C LYS A 174 12.61 -16.85 -0.78
N THR A 175 11.64 -16.35 -1.54
CA THR A 175 11.84 -16.01 -2.97
C THR A 175 12.83 -14.87 -3.12
N SER A 176 12.72 -13.80 -2.32
CA SER A 176 13.68 -12.69 -2.33
C SER A 176 15.11 -13.15 -2.10
N ARG A 177 15.37 -13.94 -1.04
CA ARG A 177 16.71 -14.44 -0.75
C ARG A 177 17.25 -15.35 -1.84
N SER A 178 16.39 -16.19 -2.43
CA SER A 178 16.79 -17.08 -3.52
C SER A 178 17.19 -16.31 -4.77
N LEU A 179 16.37 -15.34 -5.19
CA LEU A 179 16.59 -14.60 -6.42
C LEU A 179 17.76 -13.62 -6.31
N TRP A 180 17.82 -12.84 -5.25
CA TRP A 180 18.85 -11.80 -5.12
C TRP A 180 20.23 -12.35 -4.78
N SER A 181 20.31 -13.49 -4.08
CA SER A 181 21.59 -14.19 -3.93
C SER A 181 22.09 -14.79 -5.25
N ALA A 182 21.19 -15.21 -6.13
CA ALA A 182 21.55 -15.74 -7.44
C ALA A 182 21.98 -14.61 -8.41
N ALA A 183 21.35 -13.44 -8.32
CA ALA A 183 21.69 -12.27 -9.14
C ALA A 183 23.00 -11.58 -8.74
N ALA A 184 23.43 -11.73 -7.48
CA ALA A 184 24.70 -11.17 -6.99
C ALA A 184 25.95 -11.97 -7.40
N ASN A 185 25.79 -13.11 -8.08
CA ASN A 185 26.87 -13.97 -8.58
C ASN A 185 26.94 -13.95 -10.10
#